data_AF-A0AAD2D2N0-F1
#
_entry.id   AF-A0AAD2D2N0-F1
#
_cell.length_a   1.000
_cell.length_b   1.000
_cell.length_c   1.000
_cell.angle_alpha   90.00
_cell.angle_beta   90.00
_cell.angle_gamma   90.00
#
_symmetry.space_group_name_H-M   'P 1'
#
loop_
_entity.id
_entity.type
_entity.pdbx_description
1 polymer ?
#
loop_
_entity_poly.entity_id
_entity_poly.type
_entity_poly.pdbx_seq_one_letter_code
_entity_poly.pdbx_strand_id
1 'polypeptide(L)'
;MEVATIEKAKIRILCLHGFFNNIDTMNHQLRHYRKLFDKYISFVPINGPHECTDVFDKKIAEMFKPPFFGWYFYNPKTNECKGIEESIQYIVQYINTHGPFDGVLGFSQGTIMARIILKLSEFESEVPKIEVGAPKFGIVFSGIFTEKAKYFSKCKEDSLNIMNEYEQPMLYVYGEKDPLIEYVEKALVKEGDFTIVKHHYAHNIPKLRGEFLKEFCSFFDRMYYNIIGKHMDLDFGDFNT
;
A
#
# COMPACT_ATOMS: atom_id res chain seq x y z
N MET A 1 26.37 -29.64 -6.43
CA MET A 1 24.93 -29.68 -6.72
C MET A 1 24.48 -28.25 -6.91
N GLU A 2 24.28 -27.83 -8.15
CA GLU A 2 23.67 -26.53 -8.44
C GLU A 2 22.23 -26.57 -7.91
N VAL A 3 21.94 -25.71 -6.94
CA VAL A 3 20.56 -25.42 -6.57
C VAL A 3 20.01 -24.66 -7.77
N ALA A 4 19.19 -25.32 -8.60
CA ALA A 4 18.46 -24.65 -9.65
C ALA A 4 17.64 -23.54 -9.00
N THR A 5 18.10 -22.29 -9.16
CA THR A 5 17.34 -21.11 -8.77
C THR A 5 16.09 -21.11 -9.62
N ILE A 6 14.94 -21.45 -9.04
CA ILE A 6 13.64 -21.29 -9.69
C ILE A 6 13.55 -19.81 -10.08
N GLU A 7 13.57 -19.51 -11.38
CA GLU A 7 13.42 -18.13 -11.85
C GLU A 7 12.09 -17.58 -11.34
N LYS A 8 12.17 -16.48 -10.60
CA LYS A 8 10.99 -15.77 -10.12
C LYS A 8 10.24 -15.21 -11.33
N ALA A 9 9.00 -15.67 -11.54
CA ALA A 9 8.20 -15.27 -12.71
C ALA A 9 7.26 -14.08 -12.44
N LYS A 10 6.95 -13.79 -11.16
CA LYS A 10 6.06 -12.68 -10.78
C LYS A 10 6.62 -11.92 -9.57
N ILE A 11 6.42 -10.60 -9.59
CA ILE A 11 6.53 -9.74 -8.40
C ILE A 11 5.35 -10.04 -7.48
N ARG A 12 5.58 -9.99 -6.16
CA ARG A 12 4.52 -10.13 -5.15
C ARG A 12 4.34 -8.83 -4.38
N ILE A 13 3.12 -8.30 -4.35
CA ILE A 13 2.79 -7.05 -3.68
C ILE A 13 1.82 -7.34 -2.53
N LEU A 14 2.24 -7.06 -1.30
CA LEU A 14 1.36 -7.10 -0.13
C LEU A 14 0.38 -5.91 -0.19
N CYS A 15 -0.92 -6.16 -0.09
CA CYS A 15 -1.94 -5.12 -0.26
C CYS A 15 -2.70 -4.87 1.04
N LEU A 16 -2.67 -3.63 1.53
CA LEU A 16 -3.25 -3.18 2.79
C LEU A 16 -4.45 -2.27 2.51
N HIS A 17 -5.65 -2.71 2.88
CA HIS A 17 -6.90 -1.99 2.62
C HIS A 17 -7.08 -0.74 3.48
N GLY A 18 -8.08 0.09 3.16
CA GLY A 18 -8.46 1.27 3.96
C GLY A 18 -9.24 0.92 5.21
N PHE A 19 -9.57 1.91 6.05
CA PHE A 19 -10.41 1.70 7.22
C PHE A 19 -11.80 1.16 6.83
N PHE A 20 -12.40 0.34 7.70
CA PHE A 20 -13.71 -0.29 7.48
C PHE A 20 -13.81 -1.04 6.15
N ASN A 21 -12.79 -1.83 5.82
CA ASN A 21 -12.76 -2.66 4.62
C ASN A 21 -12.31 -4.09 4.93
N ASN A 22 -12.34 -4.96 3.94
CA ASN A 22 -11.77 -6.29 4.03
C ASN A 22 -11.14 -6.71 2.68
N ILE A 23 -10.62 -7.94 2.64
CA ILE A 23 -10.01 -8.55 1.46
C ILE A 23 -10.96 -8.53 0.25
N ASP A 24 -12.27 -8.74 0.45
CA ASP A 24 -13.24 -8.73 -0.65
C ASP A 24 -13.37 -7.34 -1.28
N THR A 25 -13.43 -6.29 -0.45
CA THR A 25 -13.41 -4.91 -0.96
C THR A 25 -12.10 -4.63 -1.71
N MET A 26 -10.95 -4.97 -1.12
CA MET A 26 -9.64 -4.72 -1.74
C MET A 26 -9.49 -5.47 -3.07
N ASN A 27 -9.95 -6.72 -3.13
CA ASN A 27 -9.98 -7.52 -4.36
C ASN A 27 -10.86 -6.87 -5.42
N HIS A 28 -12.03 -6.38 -5.03
CA HIS A 28 -12.92 -5.68 -5.95
C HIS A 28 -12.28 -4.40 -6.49
N GLN A 29 -11.66 -3.60 -5.63
CA GLN A 29 -10.97 -2.36 -6.02
C GLN A 29 -9.79 -2.65 -6.96
N LEU A 30 -9.01 -3.71 -6.68
CA LEU A 30 -7.85 -4.11 -7.49
C LEU A 30 -8.20 -5.02 -8.69
N ARG A 31 -9.47 -5.36 -8.93
CA ARG A 31 -9.84 -6.34 -9.98
C ARG A 31 -9.28 -6.01 -11.37
N HIS A 32 -9.23 -4.72 -11.71
CA HIS A 32 -8.71 -4.26 -12.99
C HIS A 32 -7.19 -4.43 -13.08
N TYR A 33 -6.49 -4.07 -12.01
CA TYR A 33 -5.04 -4.24 -11.88
C TYR A 33 -4.63 -5.70 -11.95
N ARG A 34 -5.34 -6.55 -11.19
CA ARG A 34 -5.12 -8.00 -11.19
C ARG A 34 -5.31 -8.59 -12.58
N LYS A 35 -6.34 -8.15 -13.33
CA LYS A 35 -6.55 -8.62 -14.70
C LYS A 35 -5.44 -8.18 -15.64
N LEU A 36 -5.04 -6.90 -15.59
CA LEU A 36 -4.04 -6.34 -16.50
C LEU A 36 -2.64 -6.89 -16.25
N PHE A 37 -2.25 -7.05 -15.00
CA PHE A 37 -0.88 -7.41 -14.62
C PHE A 37 -0.76 -8.86 -14.13
N ASP A 38 -1.77 -9.72 -14.32
CA ASP A 38 -1.75 -11.09 -13.77
C ASP A 38 -0.48 -11.83 -14.14
N LYS A 39 -0.01 -11.74 -15.39
CA LYS A 39 1.21 -12.44 -15.84
C LYS A 39 2.47 -12.04 -15.08
N TYR A 40 2.52 -10.84 -14.48
CA TYR A 40 3.73 -10.23 -13.95
C TYR A 40 3.68 -9.95 -12.45
N ILE A 41 2.47 -9.76 -11.89
CA ILE A 41 2.28 -9.25 -10.52
C ILE A 41 1.19 -10.05 -9.81
N SER A 42 1.54 -10.56 -8.63
CA SER A 42 0.61 -11.15 -7.68
C SER A 42 0.27 -10.14 -6.58
N PHE A 43 -0.95 -9.61 -6.62
CA PHE A 43 -1.51 -8.77 -5.55
C PHE A 43 -2.07 -9.64 -4.43
N VAL A 44 -1.52 -9.50 -3.22
CA VAL A 44 -1.86 -10.33 -2.05
C VAL A 44 -2.50 -9.45 -0.96
N PRO A 45 -3.82 -9.28 -0.97
CA PRO A 45 -4.52 -8.55 0.08
C PRO A 45 -4.61 -9.35 1.38
N ILE A 46 -4.52 -8.63 2.50
CA ILE A 46 -4.74 -9.17 3.85
C ILE A 46 -5.73 -8.28 4.61
N ASN A 47 -6.46 -8.87 5.56
CA ASN A 47 -7.29 -8.10 6.50
C ASN A 47 -6.42 -7.48 7.58
N GLY A 48 -6.78 -6.27 8.02
CA GLY A 48 -6.28 -5.68 9.25
C GLY A 48 -6.70 -6.51 10.48
N PRO A 49 -5.93 -6.46 11.58
CA PRO A 49 -6.21 -7.30 12.75
C PRO A 49 -7.35 -6.76 13.63
N HIS A 50 -7.81 -5.52 13.40
CA HIS A 50 -8.82 -4.88 14.24
C HIS A 50 -10.19 -4.91 13.58
N GLU A 51 -11.09 -5.75 14.07
CA GLU A 51 -12.48 -5.78 13.61
C GLU A 51 -13.20 -4.47 13.95
N CYS A 52 -13.97 -3.95 13.00
CA CYS A 52 -14.81 -2.78 13.15
C CYS A 52 -16.24 -3.24 13.45
N THR A 53 -16.70 -2.99 14.68
CA THR A 53 -18.03 -3.43 15.14
C THR A 53 -19.16 -2.47 14.75
N ASP A 54 -18.85 -1.18 14.58
CA ASP A 54 -19.82 -0.18 14.14
C ASP A 54 -19.82 -0.04 12.61
N VAL A 55 -20.95 0.37 12.03
CA VAL A 55 -21.04 0.65 10.59
C VAL A 55 -20.51 2.06 10.30
N PHE A 56 -19.30 2.13 9.73
CA PHE A 56 -18.66 3.42 9.41
C PHE A 56 -18.91 3.88 7.97
N ASP A 57 -19.05 2.95 7.02
CA ASP A 57 -19.39 3.25 5.62
C ASP A 57 -20.56 2.38 5.16
N LYS A 58 -21.72 3.01 5.02
CA LYS A 58 -22.95 2.32 4.58
C LYS A 58 -22.82 1.77 3.17
N LYS A 59 -22.11 2.44 2.26
CA LYS A 59 -21.95 1.97 0.88
C LYS A 59 -21.11 0.70 0.84
N ILE A 60 -20.05 0.65 1.63
CA ILE A 60 -19.25 -0.59 1.78
C ILE A 60 -20.08 -1.70 2.41
N ALA A 61 -20.81 -1.40 3.49
CA ALA A 61 -21.66 -2.38 4.17
C ALA A 61 -22.84 -2.91 3.32
N GLU A 62 -23.32 -2.13 2.35
CA GLU A 62 -24.33 -2.56 1.38
C GLU A 62 -23.75 -3.44 0.26
N MET A 63 -22.48 -3.22 -0.11
CA MET A 63 -21.84 -3.91 -1.23
C MET A 63 -21.06 -5.17 -0.83
N PHE A 64 -20.54 -5.23 0.39
CA PHE A 64 -19.65 -6.29 0.86
C PHE A 64 -20.13 -6.86 2.20
N LYS A 65 -19.73 -8.10 2.49
CA LYS A 65 -20.14 -8.79 3.72
C LYS A 65 -19.14 -8.52 4.85
N PRO A 66 -19.59 -8.34 6.10
CA PRO A 66 -18.72 -8.28 7.27
C PRO A 66 -18.06 -9.66 7.55
N PRO A 67 -17.03 -9.73 8.41
CA PRO A 67 -16.45 -8.63 9.19
C PRO A 67 -15.68 -7.61 8.33
N PHE A 68 -15.63 -6.37 8.82
CA PHE A 68 -14.79 -5.29 8.30
C PHE A 68 -13.69 -4.98 9.28
N PHE A 69 -12.57 -4.48 8.79
CA PHE A 69 -11.36 -4.32 9.56
C PHE A 69 -10.73 -2.94 9.38
N GLY A 70 -9.90 -2.57 10.35
CA GLY A 70 -8.98 -1.45 10.30
C GLY A 70 -7.59 -1.86 10.74
N TRP A 71 -6.63 -0.95 10.55
CA TRP A 71 -5.24 -1.12 11.00
C TRP A 71 -4.96 -0.43 12.34
N TYR A 72 -5.74 0.61 12.65
CA TYR A 72 -5.69 1.32 13.91
C TYR A 72 -6.97 2.15 14.05
N PHE A 73 -7.24 2.67 15.23
CA PHE A 73 -8.32 3.61 15.48
C PHE A 73 -7.75 4.96 15.86
N TYR A 74 -8.06 6.00 15.08
CA TYR A 74 -7.64 7.36 15.35
C TYR A 74 -8.58 8.03 16.35
N ASN A 75 -8.04 8.52 17.46
CA ASN A 75 -8.77 9.31 18.43
C ASN A 75 -8.54 10.81 18.19
N PRO A 76 -9.52 11.57 17.68
CA PRO A 76 -9.34 12.99 17.38
C PRO A 76 -9.17 13.87 18.63
N LYS A 77 -9.47 13.37 19.84
CA LYS A 77 -9.27 14.12 21.09
C LYS A 77 -7.84 14.05 21.60
N THR A 78 -7.20 12.88 21.47
CA THR A 78 -5.82 12.65 21.94
C THR A 78 -4.79 12.65 20.80
N ASN A 79 -5.27 12.65 19.56
CA ASN A 79 -4.55 12.40 18.32
C ASN A 79 -3.82 11.03 18.29
N GLU A 80 -4.20 10.07 19.11
CA GLU A 80 -3.55 8.76 19.17
C GLU A 80 -4.11 7.81 18.11
N CYS A 81 -3.23 7.01 17.49
CA CYS A 81 -3.59 5.91 16.61
C CYS A 81 -3.46 4.58 17.37
N LYS A 82 -4.52 4.14 18.03
CA LYS A 82 -4.50 2.90 18.84
C LYS A 82 -4.52 1.66 17.94
N GLY A 83 -3.71 0.64 18.24
CA GLY A 83 -3.68 -0.63 17.49
C GLY A 83 -2.58 -0.73 16.43
N ILE A 84 -1.78 0.33 16.25
CA ILE A 84 -0.79 0.41 15.19
C ILE A 84 0.43 -0.49 15.45
N GLU A 85 0.93 -0.56 16.69
CA GLU A 85 1.98 -1.50 17.10
C GLU A 85 1.58 -2.96 16.83
N GLU A 86 0.34 -3.34 17.17
CA GLU A 86 -0.22 -4.68 16.95
C GLU A 86 -0.33 -4.99 15.46
N SER A 87 -0.74 -4.00 14.65
CA SER A 87 -0.80 -4.13 13.20
C SER A 87 0.58 -4.28 12.56
N ILE A 88 1.60 -3.57 13.06
CA ILE A 88 2.98 -3.74 12.60
C ILE A 88 3.44 -5.17 12.88
N GLN A 89 3.27 -5.67 14.12
CA GLN A 89 3.64 -7.03 14.50
C GLN A 89 2.93 -8.07 13.62
N TYR A 90 1.63 -7.91 13.42
CA TYR A 90 0.83 -8.79 12.58
C TYR A 90 1.31 -8.81 11.12
N ILE A 91 1.55 -7.64 10.51
CA ILE A 91 2.03 -7.55 9.13
C ILE A 91 3.42 -8.18 9.01
N VAL A 92 4.33 -7.90 9.94
CA VAL A 92 5.69 -8.46 9.90
C VAL A 92 5.66 -9.98 10.04
N GLN A 93 4.85 -10.51 10.95
CA GLN A 93 4.66 -11.96 11.08
C GLN A 93 4.11 -12.56 9.78
N TYR A 94 3.14 -11.90 9.15
CA TYR A 94 2.60 -12.33 7.86
C TYR A 94 3.66 -12.34 6.76
N ILE A 95 4.48 -11.27 6.67
CA ILE A 95 5.60 -11.18 5.73
C ILE A 95 6.61 -12.30 5.98
N ASN A 96 7.02 -12.55 7.22
CA ASN A 96 7.99 -13.60 7.54
C ASN A 96 7.45 -15.01 7.24
N THR A 97 6.13 -15.20 7.34
CA THR A 97 5.50 -16.50 7.09
C THR A 97 5.22 -16.75 5.62
N HIS A 98 4.77 -15.74 4.89
CA HIS A 98 4.24 -15.88 3.51
C HIS A 98 5.08 -15.17 2.46
N GLY A 99 6.09 -14.41 2.86
CA GLY A 99 6.96 -13.64 1.99
C GLY A 99 8.02 -14.50 1.28
N PRO A 100 9.04 -13.87 0.67
CA PRO A 100 9.20 -12.42 0.56
C PRO A 100 8.10 -11.75 -0.27
N PHE A 101 7.85 -10.47 0.05
CA PHE A 101 7.07 -9.55 -0.77
C PHE A 101 8.02 -8.51 -1.36
N ASP A 102 7.88 -8.23 -2.65
CA ASP A 102 8.75 -7.29 -3.36
C ASP A 102 8.28 -5.85 -3.23
N GLY A 103 6.99 -5.64 -3.02
CA GLY A 103 6.39 -4.34 -2.85
C GLY A 103 5.27 -4.37 -1.84
N VAL A 104 4.88 -3.19 -1.36
CA VAL A 104 3.73 -3.01 -0.49
C VAL A 104 2.83 -1.90 -1.03
N LEU A 105 1.53 -2.17 -1.03
CA LEU A 105 0.51 -1.27 -1.52
C LEU A 105 -0.43 -0.95 -0.36
N GLY A 106 -0.71 0.32 -0.12
CA GLY A 106 -1.73 0.78 0.82
C GLY A 106 -2.83 1.57 0.13
N PHE A 107 -4.05 1.46 0.65
CA PHE A 107 -5.15 2.38 0.35
C PHE A 107 -5.61 3.10 1.61
N SER A 108 -5.80 4.42 1.55
CA SER A 108 -6.30 5.24 2.66
C SER A 108 -5.52 4.97 3.95
N GLN A 109 -6.16 4.48 5.02
CA GLN A 109 -5.49 4.08 6.26
C GLN A 109 -4.32 3.09 6.05
N GLY A 110 -4.45 2.14 5.12
CA GLY A 110 -3.41 1.15 4.82
C GLY A 110 -2.11 1.76 4.29
N THR A 111 -2.13 3.02 3.82
CA THR A 111 -0.92 3.69 3.32
C THR A 111 0.06 4.00 4.43
N ILE A 112 -0.43 4.36 5.61
CA ILE A 112 0.44 4.58 6.78
C ILE A 112 1.13 3.28 7.17
N MET A 113 0.41 2.16 7.17
CA MET A 113 1.01 0.86 7.45
C MET A 113 2.04 0.46 6.40
N ALA A 114 1.72 0.60 5.11
CA ALA A 114 2.64 0.29 4.01
C ALA A 114 3.97 1.06 4.13
N ARG A 115 3.86 2.34 4.48
CA ARG A 115 4.96 3.25 4.72
C ARG A 115 5.84 2.88 5.91
N ILE A 116 5.21 2.58 7.04
CA ILE A 116 5.93 2.08 8.23
C ILE A 116 6.68 0.79 7.90
N ILE A 117 6.07 -0.13 7.14
CA ILE A 117 6.70 -1.39 6.76
C ILE A 117 7.93 -1.18 5.85
N LEU A 118 7.90 -0.20 4.94
CA LEU A 118 9.06 0.14 4.11
C LEU A 118 10.24 0.68 4.92
N LYS A 119 9.94 1.47 5.96
CA LYS A 119 10.94 2.08 6.86
C LYS A 119 11.29 1.22 8.06
N LEU A 120 10.79 -0.01 8.14
CA LEU A 120 10.79 -0.74 9.39
C LEU A 120 12.20 -0.96 9.96
N SER A 121 13.19 -1.14 9.09
CA SER A 121 14.60 -1.31 9.44
C SER A 121 15.28 -0.04 9.95
N GLU A 122 14.68 1.14 9.73
CA GLU A 122 15.19 2.43 10.22
C GLU A 122 14.80 2.68 11.68
N PHE A 123 13.81 1.96 12.21
CA PHE A 123 13.38 2.12 13.60
C PHE A 123 14.28 1.37 14.59
N GLU A 124 14.23 1.78 15.85
CA GLU A 124 15.09 1.26 16.91
C GLU A 124 14.91 -0.23 17.22
N SER A 125 15.82 -0.78 18.03
CA SER A 125 15.99 -2.23 18.28
C SER A 125 14.78 -2.98 18.86
N GLU A 126 13.68 -2.30 19.20
CA GLU A 126 12.47 -2.91 19.78
C GLU A 126 11.29 -3.07 18.80
N VAL A 127 11.52 -2.87 17.49
CA VAL A 127 10.52 -3.09 16.45
C VAL A 127 10.68 -4.51 15.85
N PRO A 128 9.59 -5.24 15.56
CA PRO A 128 9.67 -6.55 14.91
C PRO A 128 10.44 -6.47 13.58
N LYS A 129 11.19 -7.51 13.24
CA LYS A 129 12.07 -7.53 12.07
C LYS A 129 11.50 -8.37 10.93
N ILE A 130 11.66 -7.88 9.71
CA ILE A 130 11.39 -8.66 8.51
C ILE A 130 12.63 -9.48 8.18
N GLU A 131 12.53 -10.79 8.29
CA GLU A 131 13.65 -11.73 8.18
C GLU A 131 13.82 -12.28 6.75
N VAL A 132 12.74 -12.28 5.97
CA VAL A 132 12.71 -12.85 4.61
C VAL A 132 13.06 -11.85 3.51
N GLY A 133 13.41 -10.62 3.88
CA GLY A 133 13.66 -9.50 2.96
C GLY A 133 12.51 -8.49 2.93
N ALA A 134 12.84 -7.21 3.11
CA ALA A 134 11.88 -6.11 3.11
C ALA A 134 11.33 -5.80 1.70
N PRO A 135 10.10 -5.27 1.60
CA PRO A 135 9.59 -4.72 0.36
C PRO A 135 10.52 -3.65 -0.22
N LYS A 136 10.69 -3.66 -1.53
CA LYS A 136 11.64 -2.84 -2.29
C LYS A 136 11.01 -1.59 -2.91
N PHE A 137 9.68 -1.49 -2.91
CA PHE A 137 8.94 -0.34 -3.44
C PHE A 137 7.56 -0.22 -2.79
N GLY A 138 7.00 0.98 -2.83
CA GLY A 138 5.69 1.29 -2.24
C GLY A 138 4.69 1.85 -3.25
N ILE A 139 3.41 1.57 -3.02
CA ILE A 139 2.29 2.15 -3.76
C ILE A 139 1.27 2.69 -2.75
N VAL A 140 0.86 3.94 -2.94
CA VAL A 140 0.02 4.67 -2.00
C VAL A 140 -1.19 5.21 -2.77
N PHE A 141 -2.37 4.63 -2.52
CA PHE A 141 -3.64 5.12 -3.06
C PHE A 141 -4.38 5.96 -2.02
N SER A 142 -4.70 7.21 -2.35
CA SER A 142 -5.45 8.14 -1.49
C SER A 142 -4.94 8.15 -0.04
N GLY A 143 -3.61 8.16 0.14
CA GLY A 143 -3.01 8.12 1.46
C GLY A 143 -3.31 9.38 2.25
N ILE A 144 -3.74 9.24 3.49
CA ILE A 144 -4.08 10.38 4.36
C ILE A 144 -3.03 10.52 5.45
N PHE A 145 -2.62 11.76 5.71
CA PHE A 145 -1.67 12.06 6.79
C PHE A 145 -2.01 13.35 7.51
N THR A 146 -1.75 13.33 8.82
CA THR A 146 -1.77 14.53 9.66
C THR A 146 -0.63 14.46 10.65
N GLU A 147 0.14 15.54 10.74
CA GLU A 147 1.25 15.73 11.69
C GLU A 147 0.82 15.66 13.15
N LYS A 148 -0.48 15.91 13.43
CA LYS A 148 -1.03 15.86 14.78
C LYS A 148 -1.13 14.44 15.31
N ALA A 149 -1.33 13.47 14.42
CA ALA A 149 -1.54 12.09 14.79
C ALA A 149 -0.24 11.47 15.31
N LYS A 150 -0.35 10.71 16.40
CA LYS A 150 0.74 9.92 16.99
C LYS A 150 0.62 8.51 16.43
N TYR A 151 1.29 8.27 15.30
CA TYR A 151 1.18 6.99 14.58
C TYR A 151 2.03 5.89 15.18
N PHE A 152 3.21 6.19 15.71
CA PHE A 152 4.05 5.11 16.24
C PHE A 152 4.95 5.67 17.32
N SER A 153 4.70 5.23 18.55
CA SER A 153 5.36 5.77 19.75
C SER A 153 6.87 5.49 19.80
N LYS A 154 7.34 4.48 19.06
CA LYS A 154 8.73 4.03 19.01
C LYS A 154 9.56 4.65 17.87
N CYS A 155 8.97 5.51 17.03
CA CYS A 155 9.78 6.35 16.16
C CYS A 155 10.32 7.51 17.00
N LYS A 156 11.65 7.57 17.18
CA LYS A 156 12.32 8.60 18.00
C LYS A 156 12.15 10.03 17.50
N GLU A 157 11.62 10.19 16.30
CA GLU A 157 11.38 11.47 15.64
C GLU A 157 9.95 11.43 15.09
N ASP A 158 9.26 12.56 15.19
CA ASP A 158 7.83 12.75 14.98
C ASP A 158 7.23 11.98 13.78
N SER A 159 5.91 11.81 13.78
CA SER A 159 5.10 11.26 12.66
C SER A 159 5.48 11.74 11.25
N LEU A 160 6.18 12.88 11.14
CA LEU A 160 6.82 13.40 9.93
C LEU A 160 7.87 12.47 9.32
N ASN A 161 8.63 11.71 10.12
CA ASN A 161 9.66 10.80 9.61
C ASN A 161 9.11 9.62 8.81
N ILE A 162 7.89 9.20 9.14
CA ILE A 162 7.14 8.23 8.33
C ILE A 162 6.83 8.82 6.95
N MET A 163 6.82 10.14 6.79
CA MET A 163 6.34 10.79 5.57
C MET A 163 7.42 11.38 4.67
N ASN A 164 8.52 11.89 5.23
CA ASN A 164 9.36 12.84 4.51
C ASN A 164 10.15 12.23 3.33
N GLU A 165 10.79 11.07 3.52
CA GLU A 165 11.79 10.55 2.57
C GLU A 165 11.72 9.03 2.47
N TYR A 166 11.93 8.48 1.27
CA TYR A 166 11.99 7.03 1.02
C TYR A 166 13.14 6.73 0.05
N GLU A 167 14.01 5.80 0.42
CA GLU A 167 15.03 5.27 -0.50
C GLU A 167 14.39 4.35 -1.57
N GLN A 168 13.30 3.69 -1.22
CA GLN A 168 12.55 2.81 -2.10
C GLN A 168 11.72 3.64 -3.11
N PRO A 169 11.56 3.18 -4.37
CA PRO A 169 10.66 3.80 -5.32
C PRO A 169 9.21 3.83 -4.80
N MET A 170 8.57 4.99 -4.89
CA MET A 170 7.20 5.21 -4.41
C MET A 170 6.25 5.66 -5.53
N LEU A 171 5.08 5.04 -5.63
CA LEU A 171 4.00 5.49 -6.52
C LEU A 171 2.85 6.06 -5.69
N TYR A 172 2.61 7.36 -5.82
CA TYR A 172 1.52 8.09 -5.17
C TYR A 172 0.36 8.29 -6.14
N VAL A 173 -0.82 7.86 -5.76
CA VAL A 173 -2.01 7.88 -6.62
C VAL A 173 -3.16 8.47 -5.84
N TYR A 174 -3.78 9.53 -6.34
CA TYR A 174 -4.91 10.13 -5.63
C TYR A 174 -5.90 10.86 -6.53
N GLY A 175 -7.09 11.07 -5.97
CA GLY A 175 -8.17 11.76 -6.62
C GLY A 175 -8.18 13.26 -6.38
N GLU A 176 -8.32 14.06 -7.43
CA GLU A 176 -8.46 15.52 -7.30
C GLU A 176 -9.75 15.94 -6.57
N LYS A 177 -10.76 15.06 -6.57
CA LYS A 177 -12.04 15.28 -5.88
C LYS A 177 -12.11 14.51 -4.56
N ASP A 178 -10.96 14.07 -4.04
CA ASP A 178 -10.91 13.38 -2.75
C ASP A 178 -11.40 14.34 -1.65
N PRO A 179 -12.45 14.02 -0.88
CA PRO A 179 -12.91 14.89 0.20
C PRO A 179 -11.85 15.11 1.29
N LEU A 180 -10.80 14.30 1.31
CA LEU A 180 -9.67 14.40 2.23
C LEU A 180 -8.42 14.99 1.56
N ILE A 181 -8.57 15.70 0.43
CA ILE A 181 -7.45 16.19 -0.38
C ILE A 181 -6.37 16.94 0.41
N GLU A 182 -6.76 17.74 1.41
CA GLU A 182 -5.80 18.46 2.27
C GLU A 182 -4.86 17.50 3.02
N TYR A 183 -5.37 16.35 3.50
CA TYR A 183 -4.58 15.32 4.17
C TYR A 183 -3.80 14.46 3.18
N VAL A 184 -4.31 14.33 1.96
CA VAL A 184 -3.65 13.59 0.88
C VAL A 184 -2.43 14.34 0.37
N GLU A 185 -2.52 15.64 0.15
CA GLU A 185 -1.40 16.46 -0.28
C GLU A 185 -0.30 16.52 0.78
N LYS A 186 -0.68 16.56 2.07
CA LYS A 186 0.26 16.41 3.18
C LYS A 186 0.91 15.04 3.27
N ALA A 187 0.34 14.03 2.61
CA ALA A 187 0.88 12.69 2.60
C ALA A 187 1.93 12.44 1.49
N LEU A 188 2.16 13.40 0.59
CA LEU A 188 3.14 13.24 -0.49
C LEU A 188 4.56 13.35 0.07
N VAL A 189 5.49 12.53 -0.45
CA VAL A 189 6.92 12.73 -0.17
C VAL A 189 7.40 13.98 -0.91
N LYS A 190 8.50 14.54 -0.44
CA LYS A 190 9.13 15.69 -1.09
C LYS A 190 10.45 15.32 -1.76
N GLU A 191 11.06 14.20 -1.37
CA GLU A 191 12.37 13.77 -1.83
C GLU A 191 12.40 12.25 -2.09
N GLY A 192 13.41 11.79 -2.83
CA GLY A 192 13.59 10.38 -3.22
C GLY A 192 13.08 10.05 -4.63
N ASP A 193 13.01 8.74 -4.94
CA ASP A 193 12.45 8.23 -6.20
C ASP A 193 10.93 8.07 -6.05
N PHE A 194 10.17 9.02 -6.61
CA PHE A 194 8.72 8.94 -6.57
C PHE A 194 8.04 9.35 -7.87
N THR A 195 6.85 8.78 -8.09
CA THR A 195 5.94 9.13 -9.18
C THR A 195 4.59 9.52 -8.59
N ILE A 196 3.99 10.61 -9.09
CA ILE A 196 2.66 11.08 -8.66
C ILE A 196 1.69 10.97 -9.83
N VAL A 197 0.58 10.27 -9.61
CA VAL A 197 -0.51 10.09 -10.57
C VAL A 197 -1.81 10.64 -9.98
N LYS A 198 -2.36 11.69 -10.59
CA LYS A 198 -3.61 12.32 -10.13
C LYS A 198 -4.77 11.95 -11.03
N HIS A 199 -5.91 11.51 -10.49
CA HIS A 199 -7.10 11.19 -11.29
C HIS A 199 -8.31 12.05 -10.91
N HIS A 200 -9.28 12.20 -11.82
CA HIS A 200 -10.44 13.08 -11.59
C HIS A 200 -11.51 12.54 -10.63
N TYR A 201 -11.37 11.30 -10.13
CA TYR A 201 -12.30 10.69 -9.17
C TYR A 201 -12.03 11.14 -7.72
N ALA A 202 -12.86 10.70 -6.77
CA ALA A 202 -12.73 11.00 -5.34
C ALA A 202 -11.79 10.00 -4.64
N HIS A 203 -12.03 9.69 -3.36
CA HIS A 203 -11.26 8.75 -2.53
C HIS A 203 -11.40 7.29 -3.01
N ASN A 204 -10.62 6.88 -3.99
CA ASN A 204 -10.80 5.59 -4.66
C ASN A 204 -9.52 5.07 -5.32
N ILE A 205 -9.46 3.77 -5.57
CA ILE A 205 -8.50 3.16 -6.49
C ILE A 205 -9.10 3.27 -7.92
N PRO A 206 -8.50 4.06 -8.84
CA PRO A 206 -9.08 4.32 -10.15
C PRO A 206 -8.98 3.10 -11.06
N LYS A 207 -9.83 3.03 -12.10
CA LYS A 207 -9.53 2.13 -13.22
C LYS A 207 -8.40 2.74 -14.05
N LEU A 208 -7.45 1.91 -14.44
CA LEU A 208 -6.36 2.30 -15.32
C LEU A 208 -6.84 2.39 -16.77
N ARG A 209 -6.76 3.60 -17.35
CA ARG A 209 -7.11 3.89 -18.76
C ARG A 209 -6.25 5.06 -19.25
N GLY A 210 -6.01 5.12 -20.57
CA GLY A 210 -5.29 6.23 -21.21
C GLY A 210 -3.94 6.51 -20.55
N GLU A 211 -3.64 7.78 -20.29
CA GLU A 211 -2.38 8.20 -19.67
C GLU A 211 -2.16 7.57 -18.28
N PHE A 212 -3.21 7.36 -17.48
CA PHE A 212 -3.07 6.69 -16.18
C PHE A 212 -2.52 5.28 -16.32
N LEU A 213 -2.95 4.56 -17.35
CA LEU A 213 -2.46 3.20 -17.58
C LEU A 213 -0.99 3.21 -17.97
N LYS A 214 -0.56 4.16 -18.80
CA LYS A 214 0.84 4.29 -19.22
C LYS A 214 1.78 4.53 -18.03
N GLU A 215 1.41 5.42 -17.12
CA GLU A 215 2.20 5.71 -15.91
C GLU A 215 2.37 4.47 -15.02
N PHE A 216 1.29 3.71 -14.82
CA PHE A 216 1.35 2.46 -14.06
C PHE A 216 2.17 1.38 -14.77
N CYS A 217 2.01 1.24 -16.08
CA CYS A 217 2.81 0.32 -16.89
C CYS A 217 4.29 0.66 -16.79
N SER A 218 4.66 1.93 -16.93
CA SER A 218 6.04 2.42 -16.80
C SER A 218 6.60 2.13 -15.41
N PHE A 219 5.87 2.47 -14.35
CA PHE A 219 6.31 2.20 -12.98
C PHE A 219 6.49 0.71 -12.71
N PHE A 220 5.50 -0.12 -13.07
CA PHE A 220 5.59 -1.56 -12.87
C PHE A 220 6.66 -2.21 -13.73
N ASP A 221 6.88 -1.73 -14.95
CA ASP A 221 7.88 -2.31 -15.84
C ASP A 221 9.28 -2.06 -15.28
N ARG A 222 9.52 -0.84 -14.79
CA ARG A 222 10.73 -0.49 -14.05
C ARG A 222 10.93 -1.38 -12.83
N MET A 223 9.90 -1.58 -11.99
CA MET A 223 10.01 -2.46 -10.81
C MET A 223 10.25 -3.92 -11.21
N TYR A 224 9.56 -4.40 -12.25
CA TYR A 224 9.69 -5.74 -12.79
C TYR A 224 11.10 -5.99 -13.34
N TYR A 225 11.65 -5.06 -14.11
CA TYR A 225 13.04 -5.11 -14.56
C TYR A 225 14.02 -5.15 -13.39
N ASN A 226 13.86 -4.26 -12.40
CA ASN A 226 14.76 -4.20 -11.25
C ASN A 226 14.75 -5.47 -10.38
N ILE A 227 13.64 -6.21 -10.35
CA ILE A 227 13.47 -7.39 -9.50
C ILE A 227 13.71 -8.71 -10.25
N ILE A 228 13.29 -8.78 -11.52
CA ILE A 228 13.26 -10.00 -12.34
C ILE A 228 14.36 -9.98 -13.42
N GLY A 229 14.93 -8.82 -13.74
CA GLY A 229 16.03 -8.67 -14.70
C GLY A 229 15.58 -8.61 -16.17
N LYS A 230 14.29 -8.43 -16.43
CA LYS A 230 13.74 -8.26 -17.79
C LYS A 230 12.50 -7.39 -17.78
N HIS A 231 12.19 -6.77 -18.90
CA HIS A 231 10.99 -5.95 -19.07
C HIS A 231 9.73 -6.83 -19.16
N MET A 232 8.60 -6.26 -18.75
CA MET A 232 7.29 -6.83 -19.05
C MET A 232 7.02 -6.73 -20.55
N ASP A 233 6.51 -7.80 -21.13
CA ASP A 233 5.97 -7.78 -22.48
C ASP A 233 4.53 -7.24 -22.42
N LEU A 234 4.41 -5.92 -22.32
CA LEU A 234 3.13 -5.22 -22.33
C LEU A 234 2.81 -4.82 -23.77
N ASP A 235 1.84 -5.50 -24.38
CA ASP A 235 1.28 -5.02 -25.64
C ASP A 235 0.41 -3.79 -25.37
N PHE A 236 0.93 -2.61 -25.73
CA PHE A 236 0.20 -1.36 -25.54
C PHE A 236 -1.04 -1.22 -26.44
N GLY A 237 -1.21 -2.12 -27.41
CA GLY A 237 -2.42 -2.22 -28.25
C GLY A 237 -3.67 -2.66 -27.49
N ASP A 238 -3.52 -3.43 -26.40
CA ASP A 238 -4.63 -3.91 -25.57
C ASP A 238 -5.28 -2.81 -24.71
N PHE A 239 -4.64 -1.64 -24.63
CA PHE A 239 -5.05 -0.54 -23.73
C PHE A 239 -5.98 0.51 -24.37
N ASN A 240 -6.34 0.32 -25.65
CA ASN A 240 -7.24 1.18 -26.42
C ASN A 240 -8.70 0.67 -26.48
N THR A 241 -9.10 -0.27 -25.63
CA THR A 241 -10.49 -0.77 -25.52
C THR A 241 -11.09 -0.53 -24.13
#